data_AF-A0A969WWJ0-F1
#
_entry.id   AF-A0A969WWJ0-F1
#
_cell.length_a   1.000
_cell.length_b   1.000
_cell.length_c   1.000
_cell.angle_alpha   90.00
_cell.angle_beta   90.00
_cell.angle_gamma   90.00
#
_symmetry.space_group_name_H-M   'P 1'
#
loop_
_entity.id
_entity.type
_entity.pdbx_description
1 polymer ?
#
loop_
_entity_poly.entity_id
_entity_poly.type
_entity_poly.pdbx_seq_one_letter_code
_entity_poly.pdbx_strand_id
1 'polypeptide(L)'
;MKISLKLKIVLMFAVVIILGNLAMALYMPNVMKAKVLEAAHEKLRSDLSMTAAYLDEKYPGDWQIIDNQIYKGTEKLNDNHDVIDLIGSKTGGTVTVFQGDTRVATNVKMADGKRAVGTQVAAEVAKATLTEHHTYLGEAEVAGVVNQTIYE
;
A
#
# COMPACT_ATOMS: atom_id res chain seq x y z
N MET A 1 0.83 -27.79 55.02
CA MET A 1 2.29 -27.70 54.76
C MET A 1 2.72 -26.24 54.88
N LYS A 2 3.61 -25.87 55.80
CA LYS A 2 4.05 -24.46 55.97
C LYS A 2 5.04 -24.10 54.85
N ILE A 3 4.69 -23.12 54.02
CA ILE A 3 5.55 -22.63 52.92
C ILE A 3 6.73 -21.86 53.54
N SER A 4 7.96 -22.19 53.14
CA SER A 4 9.18 -21.51 53.61
C SER A 4 9.23 -20.07 53.11
N LEU A 5 9.84 -19.16 53.88
CA LEU A 5 9.93 -17.73 53.53
C LEU A 5 10.60 -17.49 52.17
N LYS A 6 11.64 -18.28 51.86
CA LYS A 6 12.35 -18.22 50.57
C LYS A 6 11.40 -18.48 49.40
N LEU A 7 10.53 -19.49 49.51
CA LEU A 7 9.58 -19.85 48.45
C LEU A 7 8.51 -18.77 48.25
N LYS A 8 8.05 -18.11 49.32
CA LYS A 8 7.09 -16.98 49.22
C LYS A 8 7.67 -15.81 48.43
N ILE A 9 8.93 -15.47 48.69
CA ILE A 9 9.63 -14.39 47.98
C ILE A 9 9.77 -14.73 46.49
N VAL A 10 10.19 -15.96 46.17
CA VAL A 10 10.31 -16.42 44.78
C VAL A 10 8.96 -16.38 44.05
N LEU A 11 7.88 -16.86 44.67
CA LEU A 11 6.54 -16.83 44.08
C LEU A 11 6.04 -15.40 43.85
N MET A 12 6.33 -14.48 44.77
CA MET A 12 5.96 -13.06 44.59
C MET A 12 6.64 -12.44 43.37
N PHE A 13 7.95 -12.65 43.20
CA PHE A 13 8.67 -12.18 42.01
C PHE A 13 8.16 -12.86 40.73
N ALA A 14 7.88 -14.17 40.78
CA ALA A 14 7.32 -14.89 39.64
C ALA A 14 5.96 -14.31 39.22
N VAL A 15 5.08 -14.01 40.19
CA VAL A 15 3.77 -13.37 39.93
C VAL A 15 3.96 -12.00 39.26
N VAL A 16 4.87 -11.16 39.75
CA VAL A 16 5.11 -9.83 39.14
C VAL A 16 5.62 -9.97 37.70
N ILE A 17 6.53 -10.90 37.44
CA ILE A 17 7.04 -11.17 36.09
C ILE A 17 5.91 -11.67 35.17
N ILE A 18 5.07 -12.58 35.65
CA ILE A 18 3.93 -13.12 34.89
C ILE A 18 2.94 -11.99 34.56
N LEU A 19 2.61 -11.14 35.55
CA LEU A 19 1.71 -10.01 35.33
C LEU A 19 2.28 -8.99 34.33
N GLY A 20 3.59 -8.73 34.37
CA GLY A 20 4.26 -7.85 33.40
C GLY A 20 4.19 -8.41 31.97
N ASN A 21 4.49 -9.70 31.80
CA ASN A 21 4.38 -10.36 30.50
C ASN A 21 2.93 -10.38 29.99
N LEU A 22 1.96 -10.64 30.87
CA LEU A 22 0.54 -10.62 30.51
C LEU A 22 0.09 -9.22 30.09
N ALA A 23 0.48 -8.18 30.81
CA ALA A 23 0.18 -6.79 30.46
C ALA A 23 0.77 -6.43 29.08
N MET A 24 2.04 -6.79 28.83
CA MET A 24 2.65 -6.60 27.51
C MET A 24 1.92 -7.39 26.42
N ALA A 25 1.58 -8.66 26.66
CA ALA A 25 0.88 -9.50 25.69
C ALA A 25 -0.49 -8.96 25.30
N LEU A 26 -1.20 -8.29 26.22
CA LEU A 26 -2.50 -7.68 25.95
C LEU A 26 -2.38 -6.31 25.26
N TYR A 27 -1.34 -5.53 25.59
CA TYR A 27 -1.17 -4.18 25.06
C TYR A 27 -0.49 -4.14 23.69
N MET A 28 0.54 -4.97 23.47
CA MET A 28 1.41 -4.96 22.30
C MET A 28 0.66 -5.16 20.96
N PRO A 29 -0.35 -6.05 20.83
CA PRO A 29 -1.03 -6.26 19.56
C PRO A 29 -1.68 -5.00 18.99
N ASN A 30 -2.25 -4.14 19.84
CA ASN A 30 -2.93 -2.92 19.40
C ASN A 30 -1.94 -1.88 18.93
N VAL A 31 -0.83 -1.71 19.64
CA VAL A 31 0.25 -0.77 19.27
C VAL A 31 0.96 -1.22 18.00
N MET A 32 1.26 -2.51 17.89
CA MET A 32 1.94 -3.07 16.71
C MET A 32 1.08 -2.92 15.45
N LYS A 33 -0.22 -3.20 15.51
CA LYS A 33 -1.13 -2.99 14.38
C LYS A 33 -1.10 -1.54 13.88
N ALA A 34 -1.23 -0.58 14.79
CA ALA A 34 -1.22 0.84 14.44
C ALA A 34 0.12 1.27 13.83
N LYS A 35 1.25 0.87 14.44
CA LYS A 35 2.58 1.22 13.92
C LYS A 35 2.90 0.59 12.58
N VAL A 36 2.50 -0.67 12.37
CA VAL A 36 2.71 -1.36 11.08
C VAL A 36 1.88 -0.72 9.98
N LEU A 37 0.62 -0.35 10.28
CA LEU A 37 -0.24 0.34 9.32
C LEU A 37 0.33 1.72 8.96
N GLU A 38 0.75 2.50 9.96
CA GLU A 38 1.36 3.82 9.73
C GLU A 38 2.63 3.70 8.88
N ALA A 39 3.52 2.76 9.18
CA ALA A 39 4.73 2.52 8.39
C ALA A 39 4.40 2.10 6.94
N ALA A 40 3.33 1.33 6.73
CA ALA A 40 2.86 0.98 5.39
C ALA A 40 2.33 2.21 4.63
N HIS A 41 1.59 3.09 5.31
CA HIS A 41 1.09 4.34 4.75
C HIS A 41 2.20 5.34 4.42
N GLU A 42 3.19 5.50 5.30
CA GLU A 42 4.39 6.31 5.04
C GLU A 42 5.15 5.78 3.82
N LYS A 43 5.33 4.45 3.73
CA LYS A 43 5.95 3.82 2.56
C LYS A 43 5.16 4.10 1.28
N LEU A 44 3.84 3.95 1.30
CA LEU A 44 2.99 4.23 0.14
C LEU A 44 3.11 5.70 -0.31
N ARG A 45 3.08 6.66 0.62
CA ARG A 45 3.29 8.09 0.31
C ARG A 45 4.65 8.34 -0.31
N SER A 46 5.70 7.72 0.25
CA SER A 46 7.05 7.82 -0.29
C SER A 46 7.16 7.22 -1.69
N ASP A 47 6.61 6.02 -1.90
CA ASP A 47 6.63 5.33 -3.18
C ASP A 47 5.87 6.11 -4.26
N LEU A 48 4.72 6.69 -3.92
CA LEU A 48 3.93 7.51 -4.85
C LEU A 48 4.69 8.79 -5.23
N SER A 49 5.23 9.51 -4.26
CA SER A 49 5.99 10.74 -4.52
C SER A 49 7.25 10.48 -5.35
N MET A 50 7.99 9.41 -5.04
CA MET A 50 9.16 8.99 -5.82
C MET A 50 8.77 8.54 -7.23
N THR A 51 7.63 7.86 -7.39
CA THR A 51 7.11 7.45 -8.69
C THR A 51 6.75 8.66 -9.55
N ALA A 52 6.05 9.64 -8.98
CA ALA A 52 5.70 10.88 -9.68
C ALA A 52 6.95 11.63 -10.13
N ALA A 53 7.91 11.85 -9.22
CA ALA A 53 9.17 12.51 -9.52
C ALA A 53 9.98 11.77 -10.60
N TYR A 54 10.04 10.44 -10.53
CA TYR A 54 10.73 9.62 -11.53
C TYR A 54 10.06 9.68 -12.90
N LEU A 55 8.73 9.70 -12.97
CA LEU A 55 8.00 9.85 -14.23
C LEU A 55 8.19 11.25 -14.83
N ASP A 56 8.20 12.30 -14.00
CA ASP A 56 8.49 13.67 -14.44
C ASP A 56 9.90 13.83 -14.99
N GLU A 57 10.90 13.20 -14.34
CA GLU A 57 12.28 13.22 -14.79
C GLU A 57 12.48 12.40 -16.08
N LYS A 58 11.91 11.19 -16.13
CA LYS A 58 12.10 10.26 -17.25
C LYS A 58 11.33 10.69 -18.50
N TYR A 59 10.13 11.24 -18.32
CA TYR A 59 9.24 11.65 -19.40
C TYR A 59 8.80 13.11 -19.19
N PRO A 60 9.67 14.08 -19.56
CA PRO A 60 9.36 15.49 -19.39
C PRO A 60 8.12 15.92 -20.19
N GLY A 61 7.27 16.75 -19.56
CA GLY A 61 6.02 17.26 -20.12
C GLY A 61 4.80 16.80 -19.34
N ASP A 62 3.65 17.43 -19.59
CA ASP A 62 2.44 17.18 -18.81
C ASP A 62 1.74 15.88 -19.17
N TRP A 63 0.83 15.44 -18.29
CA TRP A 63 -0.11 14.37 -18.59
C TRP A 63 -1.15 14.86 -19.60
N GLN A 64 -1.42 14.06 -20.63
CA GLN A 64 -2.39 14.40 -21.66
C GLN A 64 -3.07 13.17 -22.24
N ILE A 65 -4.31 13.33 -22.70
CA ILE A 65 -5.02 12.29 -23.44
C ILE A 65 -5.12 12.73 -24.90
N ILE A 66 -4.53 11.94 -25.80
CA ILE A 66 -4.55 12.16 -27.25
C ILE A 66 -5.13 10.90 -27.89
N ASP A 67 -6.15 11.03 -28.73
CA ASP A 67 -6.80 9.90 -29.42
C ASP A 67 -7.18 8.75 -28.46
N ASN A 68 -7.72 9.11 -27.29
CA ASN A 68 -8.12 8.19 -26.23
C ASN A 68 -6.97 7.34 -25.64
N GLN A 69 -5.73 7.80 -25.75
CA GLN A 69 -4.55 7.21 -25.12
C GLN A 69 -3.92 8.24 -24.17
N ILE A 70 -3.49 7.80 -23.00
CA ILE A 70 -2.81 8.62 -22.01
C ILE A 70 -1.30 8.67 -22.29
N TYR A 71 -0.78 9.88 -22.25
CA TYR A 71 0.62 10.20 -22.44
C TYR A 71 1.16 10.95 -21.22
N LYS A 72 2.44 10.75 -20.95
CA LYS A 72 3.25 11.61 -20.09
C LYS A 72 4.33 12.25 -20.96
N GLY A 73 4.25 13.55 -21.19
CA GLY A 73 5.06 14.20 -22.21
C GLY A 73 4.77 13.63 -23.60
N THR A 74 5.78 13.09 -24.27
CA THR A 74 5.63 12.41 -25.58
C THR A 74 5.47 10.88 -25.46
N GLU A 75 5.59 10.31 -24.26
CA GLU A 75 5.56 8.87 -24.05
C GLU A 75 4.14 8.37 -23.87
N LYS A 76 3.72 7.39 -24.69
CA LYS A 76 2.42 6.72 -24.53
C LYS A 76 2.53 5.68 -23.43
N LEU A 77 1.62 5.73 -22.45
CA LEU A 77 1.64 4.79 -21.35
C LEU A 77 0.67 3.62 -21.51
N ASN A 78 -0.38 3.72 -22.35
CA ASN A 78 -1.24 2.57 -22.65
C ASN A 78 -0.41 1.39 -23.15
N ASP A 79 -0.57 0.24 -22.50
CA ASP A 79 0.15 -1.01 -22.76
C ASP A 79 1.69 -0.93 -22.62
N ASN A 80 2.24 0.21 -22.18
CA ASN A 80 3.66 0.34 -21.85
C ASN A 80 3.87 -0.01 -20.38
N HIS A 81 4.40 -1.21 -20.14
CA HIS A 81 4.60 -1.73 -18.79
C HIS A 81 6.03 -1.63 -18.29
N ASP A 82 7.00 -1.22 -19.11
CA ASP A 82 8.42 -1.27 -18.75
C ASP A 82 8.74 -0.39 -17.54
N VAL A 83 8.20 0.84 -17.54
CA VAL A 83 8.37 1.77 -16.43
C VAL A 83 7.64 1.29 -15.17
N ILE A 84 6.46 0.70 -15.35
CA ILE A 84 5.61 0.21 -14.26
C ILE A 84 6.24 -1.00 -13.57
N ASP A 85 6.77 -1.93 -14.36
CA ASP A 85 7.47 -3.11 -13.88
C ASP A 85 8.77 -2.72 -13.19
N LEU A 86 9.53 -1.78 -13.75
CA LEU A 86 10.74 -1.27 -13.13
C LEU A 86 10.43 -0.67 -11.76
N ILE A 87 9.47 0.25 -11.66
CA ILE A 87 9.10 0.86 -10.38
C ILE A 87 8.64 -0.21 -9.40
N GLY A 88 7.74 -1.10 -9.80
CA GLY A 88 7.27 -2.18 -8.94
C GLY A 88 8.40 -3.10 -8.44
N SER A 89 9.39 -3.39 -9.29
CA SER A 89 10.56 -4.18 -8.89
C SER A 89 11.46 -3.45 -7.88
N LYS A 90 11.50 -2.12 -7.90
CA LYS A 90 12.31 -1.30 -6.99
C LYS A 90 11.60 -1.03 -5.66
N THR A 91 10.28 -0.84 -5.68
CA THR A 91 9.48 -0.56 -4.48
C THR A 91 9.01 -1.84 -3.79
N GLY A 92 9.01 -2.98 -4.50
CA GLY A 92 8.39 -4.22 -4.05
C GLY A 92 6.85 -4.14 -4.04
N GLY A 93 6.27 -3.11 -4.64
CA GLY A 93 4.83 -2.88 -4.70
C GLY A 93 4.25 -3.11 -6.10
N THR A 94 2.94 -2.95 -6.19
CA THR A 94 2.23 -2.91 -7.47
C THR A 94 1.98 -1.48 -7.91
N VAL A 95 2.13 -1.21 -9.19
CA VAL A 95 1.99 0.12 -9.78
C VAL A 95 0.99 0.04 -10.92
N THR A 96 0.14 1.05 -11.02
CA THR A 96 -0.90 1.12 -12.04
C THR A 96 -1.10 2.56 -12.50
N VAL A 97 -1.25 2.75 -13.82
CA VAL A 97 -1.75 3.98 -14.43
C VAL A 97 -3.19 3.72 -14.89
N PHE A 98 -4.07 4.66 -14.53
CA PHE A 98 -5.46 4.67 -14.96
C PHE A 98 -5.70 5.83 -15.94
N GLN A 99 -6.60 5.61 -16.90
CA GLN A 99 -7.19 6.64 -17.72
C GLN A 99 -8.67 6.74 -17.31
N GLY A 100 -9.01 7.79 -16.56
CA GLY A 100 -10.27 7.82 -15.83
C GLY A 100 -10.29 6.70 -14.78
N ASP A 101 -11.34 5.87 -14.81
CA ASP A 101 -11.49 4.73 -13.90
C ASP A 101 -10.85 3.43 -14.44
N THR A 102 -10.35 3.44 -15.68
CA THR A 102 -9.97 2.23 -16.40
C THR A 102 -8.45 2.03 -16.41
N ARG A 103 -8.02 0.83 -16.06
CA ARG A 103 -6.61 0.45 -15.97
C ARG A 103 -5.98 0.34 -17.35
N VAL A 104 -4.95 1.14 -17.64
CA VAL A 104 -4.28 1.16 -18.97
C VAL A 104 -2.84 0.65 -18.94
N ALA A 105 -2.17 0.70 -17.79
CA ALA A 105 -0.86 0.08 -17.59
C ALA A 105 -0.71 -0.40 -16.16
N THR A 106 -0.26 -1.64 -15.94
CA THR A 106 -0.14 -2.19 -14.59
C THR A 106 0.81 -3.37 -14.54
N ASN A 107 1.42 -3.62 -13.38
CA ASN A 107 2.10 -4.88 -13.06
C ASN A 107 1.24 -5.87 -12.25
N VAL A 108 0.00 -5.51 -11.94
CA VAL A 108 -0.99 -6.40 -11.31
C VAL A 108 -1.40 -7.47 -12.32
N LYS A 109 -1.41 -8.73 -11.87
CA LYS A 109 -1.87 -9.88 -12.66
C LYS A 109 -3.16 -10.46 -12.07
N MET A 110 -4.06 -10.86 -12.95
CA MET A 110 -5.26 -11.63 -12.65
C MET A 110 -4.89 -13.09 -12.31
N ALA A 111 -5.87 -13.87 -11.84
CA ALA A 111 -5.70 -15.29 -11.53
C ALA A 111 -5.25 -16.14 -12.74
N ASP A 112 -5.56 -15.71 -13.97
CA ASP A 112 -5.13 -16.38 -15.21
C ASP A 112 -3.69 -16.01 -15.64
N GLY A 113 -2.99 -15.18 -14.85
CA GLY A 113 -1.63 -14.73 -15.09
C GLY A 113 -1.51 -13.55 -16.07
N LYS A 114 -2.60 -13.10 -16.69
CA LYS A 114 -2.61 -11.90 -17.54
C LYS A 114 -2.62 -10.64 -16.69
N ARG A 115 -2.10 -9.54 -17.23
CA ARG A 115 -2.18 -8.23 -16.56
C ARG A 115 -3.64 -7.80 -16.44
N ALA A 116 -3.98 -7.16 -15.34
CA ALA A 116 -5.34 -6.68 -15.08
C ALA A 116 -5.69 -5.41 -15.89
N VAL A 117 -5.14 -5.24 -17.09
CA VAL A 117 -5.46 -4.12 -17.99
C VAL A 117 -6.94 -4.20 -18.40
N GLY A 118 -7.61 -3.05 -18.50
CA GLY A 118 -9.02 -2.94 -18.85
C GLY A 118 -9.99 -3.10 -17.68
N THR A 119 -9.52 -3.44 -16.47
CA THR A 119 -10.38 -3.46 -15.27
C THR A 119 -10.57 -2.05 -14.71
N GLN A 120 -11.69 -1.83 -14.01
CA GLN A 120 -11.94 -0.58 -13.30
C GLN A 120 -11.23 -0.52 -11.94
N VAL A 121 -10.94 0.70 -11.50
CA VAL A 121 -10.52 0.99 -10.12
C VAL A 121 -11.68 0.81 -9.14
N ALA A 122 -11.38 0.55 -7.87
CA ALA A 122 -12.41 0.44 -6.83
C ALA A 122 -13.22 1.75 -6.71
N ALA A 123 -14.52 1.63 -6.42
CA ALA A 123 -15.44 2.77 -6.47
C ALA A 123 -15.08 3.88 -5.48
N GLU A 124 -14.62 3.51 -4.29
CA GLU A 124 -14.14 4.43 -3.25
C GLU A 124 -12.90 5.22 -3.69
N VAL A 125 -12.03 4.59 -4.48
CA VAL A 125 -10.85 5.26 -5.05
C VAL A 125 -11.29 6.22 -6.15
N ALA A 126 -12.13 5.78 -7.09
CA ALA A 126 -12.67 6.65 -8.14
C ALA A 126 -13.39 7.88 -7.57
N LYS A 127 -14.16 7.69 -6.50
CA LYS A 127 -14.85 8.79 -5.81
C LYS A 127 -13.83 9.80 -5.25
N ALA A 128 -12.84 9.33 -4.51
CA ALA A 128 -11.81 10.19 -3.91
C ALA A 128 -11.00 10.96 -4.96
N THR A 129 -10.48 10.28 -5.98
CA THR A 129 -9.53 10.89 -6.94
C THR A 129 -10.23 11.59 -8.10
N LEU A 130 -11.17 10.92 -8.77
CA LEU A 130 -11.81 11.45 -9.98
C LEU A 130 -12.95 12.44 -9.69
N THR A 131 -13.65 12.27 -8.57
CA THR A 131 -14.81 13.12 -8.22
C THR A 131 -14.46 14.19 -7.19
N GLU A 132 -13.77 13.81 -6.11
CA GLU A 132 -13.47 14.72 -4.99
C GLU A 132 -12.07 15.36 -5.11
N HIS A 133 -11.27 14.95 -6.10
CA HIS A 133 -9.95 15.50 -6.41
C HIS A 133 -8.98 15.53 -5.23
N HIS A 134 -8.99 14.47 -4.41
CA HIS A 134 -8.02 14.30 -3.34
C HIS A 134 -7.35 12.93 -3.40
N THR A 135 -6.12 12.86 -2.88
CA THR A 135 -5.37 11.61 -2.74
C THR A 135 -6.18 10.61 -1.90
N TYR A 136 -6.35 9.40 -2.41
CA TYR A 136 -6.87 8.27 -1.67
C TYR A 136 -5.72 7.55 -0.95
N LEU A 137 -5.89 7.20 0.33
CA LEU A 137 -4.99 6.34 1.08
C LEU A 137 -5.80 5.41 1.96
N GLY A 138 -5.67 4.10 1.76
CA GLY A 138 -6.44 3.11 2.52
C GLY A 138 -6.56 1.75 1.82
N GLU A 139 -7.48 0.93 2.32
CA GLU A 139 -7.76 -0.39 1.77
C GLU A 139 -8.65 -0.33 0.53
N ALA A 140 -8.15 -0.83 -0.59
CA ALA A 140 -8.93 -0.98 -1.82
C ALA A 140 -8.73 -2.37 -2.42
N GLU A 141 -9.76 -2.86 -3.11
CA GLU A 141 -9.65 -4.09 -3.89
C GLU A 141 -8.88 -3.85 -5.18
N VAL A 142 -7.85 -4.68 -5.41
CA VAL A 142 -6.99 -4.64 -6.60
C VAL A 142 -6.98 -6.04 -7.21
N ALA A 143 -7.73 -6.23 -8.31
CA ALA A 143 -7.84 -7.50 -9.03
C ALA A 143 -8.25 -8.69 -8.13
N GLY A 144 -9.24 -8.49 -7.25
CA GLY A 144 -9.77 -9.52 -6.36
C GLY A 144 -9.01 -9.67 -5.03
N VAL A 145 -8.01 -8.83 -4.76
CA VAL A 145 -7.24 -8.84 -3.51
C VAL A 145 -7.31 -7.48 -2.83
N VAL A 146 -7.69 -7.46 -1.55
CA VAL A 146 -7.67 -6.24 -0.73
C VAL A 146 -6.23 -5.88 -0.39
N ASN A 147 -5.83 -4.64 -0.71
CA ASN A 147 -4.48 -4.12 -0.48
C ASN A 147 -4.56 -2.77 0.23
N GLN A 148 -3.51 -2.41 0.98
CA GLN A 148 -3.27 -1.01 1.35
C GLN A 148 -2.74 -0.28 0.11
N THR A 149 -3.37 0.82 -0.26
CA THR A 149 -3.13 1.52 -1.53
C THR A 149 -3.09 3.02 -1.35
N ILE A 150 -2.45 3.70 -2.31
CA ILE A 150 -2.48 5.15 -2.44
C ILE A 150 -2.69 5.51 -3.92
N TYR A 151 -3.55 6.48 -4.19
CA TYR A 151 -3.88 6.94 -5.54
C TYR A 151 -4.11 8.46 -5.57
N GLU A 152 -3.77 9.09 -6.70
CA GLU A 152 -4.02 10.50 -7.02
C GLU A 152 -4.85 10.64 -8.30
#